data_AF-A0A2D6BUT2-F1
#
_entry.id   AF-A0A2D6BUT2-F1
#
_cell.length_a   1.000
_cell.length_b   1.000
_cell.length_c   1.000
_cell.angle_alpha   90.00
_cell.angle_beta   90.00
_cell.angle_gamma   90.00
#
_symmetry.space_group_name_H-M   'P 1'
#
loop_
_entity.id
_entity.type
_entity.pdbx_description
1 polymer ?
#
loop_
_entity_poly.entity_id
_entity_poly.type
_entity_poly.pdbx_seq_one_letter_code
_entity_poly.pdbx_strand_id
1 'polypeptide(L)'
;MADAWSPDALAAALADPLASERWSVLTGEAVLAIDLREQGRPAPERWARLGELPAVTVGWAGDEVAEALRPLAAGVDVLIQDQVALAAIETAVAAHPLASLALVQLLRHSEGLGIHEGLIAESLVYGTLQGGPEFAAWLSAYPRREPPPEAGDPLRVEREQALLRLTLDRPQRRNAFSAGLRDALCEALALVQQDPSIEAVELRGSGPSFCSGGDLDEFGSVPDPATAHAVRSTRNPGRLLAPFAGRVHAHIHGACVGAGIEIPAFCGRVSAREDAFAMLPEVGMGLVPGAGGTVSLPRRIGRQRTAWMALTGARIPADQCLRWGLVDEIEPGG
;
A
#
# COMPACT_ATOMS: atom_id res chain seq x y z
N MET A 1 16.28 -22.84 3.40
CA MET A 1 16.28 -21.67 2.50
C MET A 1 16.47 -22.22 1.10
N ALA A 2 15.60 -21.84 0.17
CA ALA A 2 15.84 -22.16 -1.23
C ALA A 2 17.05 -21.36 -1.71
N ASP A 3 17.94 -21.98 -2.47
CA ASP A 3 19.05 -21.26 -3.09
C ASP A 3 18.48 -20.27 -4.13
N ALA A 4 19.01 -19.03 -4.15
CA ALA A 4 18.59 -18.04 -5.13
C ALA A 4 18.96 -18.52 -6.54
N TRP A 5 18.07 -18.30 -7.50
CA TRP A 5 18.27 -18.70 -8.89
C TRP A 5 19.24 -17.76 -9.59
N SER A 6 20.18 -18.31 -10.36
CA SER A 6 20.94 -17.50 -11.31
C SER A 6 20.03 -17.03 -12.46
N PRO A 7 20.30 -15.87 -13.08
CA PRO A 7 19.46 -15.35 -14.17
C PRO A 7 19.32 -16.31 -15.37
N ASP A 8 20.39 -17.04 -15.70
CA ASP A 8 20.40 -18.00 -16.81
C ASP A 8 19.60 -19.27 -16.47
N ALA A 9 19.73 -19.79 -15.24
CA ALA A 9 18.96 -20.95 -14.78
C ALA A 9 17.45 -20.63 -14.74
N LEU A 10 17.11 -19.44 -14.24
CA LEU A 10 15.74 -18.94 -14.25
C LEU A 10 15.20 -18.83 -15.67
N ALA A 11 15.96 -18.23 -16.59
CA ALA A 11 15.54 -18.09 -17.99
C ALA A 11 15.34 -19.46 -18.67
N ALA A 12 16.10 -20.49 -18.30
CA ALA A 12 15.89 -21.85 -18.79
C ALA A 12 14.59 -22.45 -18.21
N ALA A 13 14.35 -22.27 -16.92
CA ALA A 13 13.17 -22.82 -16.26
C ALA A 13 11.86 -22.12 -16.71
N LEU A 14 11.90 -20.80 -16.96
CA LEU A 14 10.80 -20.04 -17.55
C LEU A 14 10.52 -20.37 -19.03
N ALA A 15 11.29 -21.26 -19.67
CA ALA A 15 10.92 -21.76 -21.00
C ALA A 15 9.81 -22.82 -20.94
N ASP A 16 9.60 -23.45 -19.78
CA ASP A 16 8.52 -24.41 -19.55
C ASP A 16 7.17 -23.66 -19.52
N PRO A 17 6.18 -24.00 -20.38
CA PRO A 17 4.86 -23.37 -20.32
C PRO A 17 4.15 -23.65 -18.98
N LEU A 18 4.49 -24.73 -18.28
CA LEU A 18 3.95 -25.12 -16.97
C LEU A 18 4.80 -24.63 -15.79
N ALA A 19 5.76 -23.72 -16.05
CA ALA A 19 6.56 -23.04 -15.04
C ALA A 19 5.73 -22.51 -13.85
N SER A 20 4.55 -21.95 -14.12
CA SER A 20 3.66 -21.38 -13.11
C SER A 20 3.11 -22.40 -12.10
N GLU A 21 3.05 -23.70 -12.46
CA GLU A 21 2.62 -24.74 -11.52
C GLU A 21 3.72 -25.12 -10.52
N ARG A 22 4.98 -24.86 -10.87
CA ARG A 22 6.13 -25.11 -9.98
C ARG A 22 6.15 -24.07 -8.86
N TRP A 23 6.05 -22.80 -9.23
CA TRP A 23 6.08 -21.66 -8.29
C TRP A 23 4.68 -21.21 -7.94
N SER A 24 4.11 -21.83 -6.91
CA SER A 24 2.79 -21.49 -6.41
C SER A 24 2.77 -21.46 -4.89
N VAL A 25 2.02 -20.50 -4.34
CA VAL A 25 1.68 -20.46 -2.91
C VAL A 25 0.98 -21.73 -2.41
N LEU A 26 0.39 -22.52 -3.32
CA LEU A 26 -0.27 -23.79 -3.00
C LEU A 26 0.67 -25.00 -3.00
N THR A 27 1.80 -24.93 -3.73
CA THR A 27 2.76 -26.04 -3.87
C THR A 27 3.99 -25.88 -2.97
N GLY A 28 4.06 -24.79 -2.19
CA GLY A 28 5.09 -24.55 -1.18
C GLY A 28 6.24 -23.65 -1.64
N GLU A 29 6.30 -23.25 -2.91
CA GLU A 29 7.28 -22.29 -3.44
C GLU A 29 6.65 -20.91 -3.63
N ALA A 30 6.28 -20.28 -2.51
CA ALA A 30 5.61 -18.97 -2.49
C ALA A 30 6.55 -17.79 -2.82
N VAL A 31 7.86 -17.98 -2.70
CA VAL A 31 8.90 -16.97 -2.97
C VAL A 31 9.91 -17.52 -3.95
N LEU A 32 10.15 -16.77 -5.03
CA LEU A 32 11.20 -17.03 -6.01
C LEU A 32 12.30 -15.97 -5.87
N ALA A 33 13.41 -16.35 -5.26
CA ALA A 33 14.59 -15.50 -5.13
C ALA A 33 15.51 -15.64 -6.34
N ILE A 34 16.04 -14.52 -6.83
CA ILE A 34 16.88 -14.42 -8.02
C ILE A 34 18.15 -13.65 -7.65
N ASP A 35 19.33 -14.24 -7.86
CA ASP A 35 20.60 -13.58 -7.58
C ASP A 35 20.99 -12.68 -8.76
N LEU A 36 20.78 -11.37 -8.61
CA LEU A 36 21.10 -10.38 -9.64
C LEU A 36 22.54 -9.87 -9.56
N ARG A 37 23.33 -10.37 -8.60
CA ARG A 37 24.76 -10.07 -8.48
C ARG A 37 25.60 -10.96 -9.40
N GLU A 38 25.04 -12.10 -9.80
CA GLU A 38 25.65 -13.00 -10.77
C GLU A 38 25.59 -12.43 -12.20
N GLN A 39 26.44 -12.95 -13.08
CA GLN A 39 26.34 -12.67 -14.52
C GLN A 39 25.18 -13.46 -15.14
N GLY A 40 24.57 -12.89 -16.18
CA GLY A 40 23.54 -13.59 -16.94
C GLY A 40 23.36 -12.99 -18.34
N ARG A 41 22.87 -13.81 -19.25
CA ARG A 41 22.56 -13.40 -20.63
C ARG A 41 21.20 -12.73 -20.66
N PRO A 42 21.05 -11.57 -21.35
CA PRO A 42 19.75 -10.95 -21.55
C PRO A 42 18.74 -11.93 -22.17
N ALA A 43 17.63 -12.17 -21.49
CA ALA A 43 16.52 -12.99 -21.96
C ALA A 43 15.17 -12.32 -21.71
N PRO A 44 14.94 -11.08 -22.20
CA PRO A 44 13.80 -10.25 -21.81
C PRO A 44 12.44 -10.89 -22.11
N GLU A 45 12.30 -11.60 -23.23
CA GLU A 45 11.06 -12.31 -23.59
C GLU A 45 10.71 -13.40 -22.57
N ARG A 46 11.73 -14.06 -21.99
CA ARG A 46 11.51 -15.09 -20.96
C ARG A 46 11.24 -14.46 -19.60
N TRP A 47 11.97 -13.41 -19.26
CA TRP A 47 11.79 -12.70 -17.99
C TRP A 47 10.44 -11.98 -17.90
N ALA A 48 9.84 -11.59 -19.02
CA ALA A 48 8.48 -11.06 -19.06
C ALA A 48 7.45 -12.01 -18.41
N ARG A 49 7.72 -13.33 -18.44
CA ARG A 49 6.86 -14.35 -17.83
C ARG A 49 6.88 -14.34 -16.30
N LEU A 50 7.81 -13.61 -15.65
CA LEU A 50 7.79 -13.44 -14.20
C LEU A 50 6.49 -12.81 -13.70
N GLY A 51 5.90 -11.90 -14.50
CA GLY A 51 4.63 -11.27 -14.17
C GLY A 51 3.48 -12.27 -14.06
N GLU A 52 3.58 -13.42 -14.73
CA GLU A 52 2.56 -14.48 -14.80
C GLU A 52 2.66 -15.47 -13.63
N LEU A 53 3.76 -15.45 -12.87
CA LEU A 53 3.98 -16.44 -11.81
C LEU A 53 3.08 -16.20 -10.60
N PRO A 54 2.43 -17.25 -10.06
CA PRO A 54 1.64 -17.15 -8.84
C PRO A 54 2.51 -17.24 -7.57
N ALA A 55 3.61 -16.48 -7.54
CA ALA A 55 4.57 -16.40 -6.45
C ALA A 55 5.13 -14.97 -6.32
N VAL A 56 5.67 -14.64 -5.15
CA VAL A 56 6.42 -13.39 -4.91
C VAL A 56 7.83 -13.54 -5.48
N THR A 57 8.24 -12.60 -6.33
CA THR A 57 9.56 -12.61 -6.97
C THR A 57 10.49 -11.58 -6.32
N VAL A 58 11.68 -12.01 -5.93
CA VAL A 58 12.64 -11.19 -5.19
C VAL A 58 13.98 -11.19 -5.92
N GLY A 59 14.44 -10.01 -6.33
CA GLY A 59 15.76 -9.82 -6.92
C GLY A 59 16.78 -9.37 -5.86
N TRP A 60 17.84 -10.16 -5.67
CA TRP A 60 18.97 -9.79 -4.83
C TRP A 60 19.98 -8.99 -5.65
N ALA A 61 19.89 -7.67 -5.55
CA ALA A 61 20.70 -6.75 -6.35
C ALA A 61 22.07 -6.46 -5.74
N GLY A 62 22.20 -6.41 -4.41
CA GLY A 62 23.32 -5.72 -3.79
C GLY A 62 23.36 -4.25 -4.23
N ASP A 63 24.55 -3.64 -4.29
CA ASP A 63 24.71 -2.20 -4.54
C ASP A 63 24.35 -1.79 -5.99
N GLU A 64 24.68 -2.62 -6.98
CA GLU A 64 24.45 -2.32 -8.40
C GLU A 64 23.96 -3.54 -9.19
N VAL A 65 23.01 -3.31 -10.11
CA VAL A 65 22.54 -4.31 -11.07
C VAL A 65 23.21 -4.07 -12.42
N ALA A 66 23.84 -5.12 -12.97
CA ALA A 66 24.42 -5.08 -14.31
C ALA A 66 23.39 -4.66 -15.37
N GLU A 67 23.80 -3.84 -16.35
CA GLU A 67 22.92 -3.32 -17.43
C GLU A 67 22.09 -4.44 -18.10
N ALA A 68 22.73 -5.56 -18.39
CA ALA A 68 22.12 -6.74 -19.00
C ALA A 68 20.94 -7.32 -18.20
N LEU A 69 20.93 -7.12 -16.88
CA LEU A 69 19.93 -7.65 -15.95
C LEU A 69 18.90 -6.60 -15.51
N ARG A 70 19.02 -5.34 -15.93
CA ARG A 70 18.04 -4.30 -15.56
C ARG A 70 16.60 -4.64 -15.96
N PRO A 71 16.32 -5.24 -17.13
CA PRO A 71 14.95 -5.68 -17.45
C PRO A 71 14.43 -6.74 -16.49
N LEU A 72 15.28 -7.68 -16.07
CA LEU A 72 14.94 -8.68 -15.06
C LEU A 72 14.69 -8.03 -13.69
N ALA A 73 15.57 -7.14 -13.27
CA ALA A 73 15.45 -6.40 -12.01
C ALA A 73 14.23 -5.49 -11.97
N ALA A 74 13.79 -4.92 -13.09
CA ALA A 74 12.53 -4.17 -13.16
C ALA A 74 11.30 -5.10 -13.08
N GLY A 75 11.42 -6.34 -13.59
CA GLY A 75 10.34 -7.32 -13.63
C GLY A 75 9.98 -7.94 -12.28
N VAL A 76 10.91 -8.00 -11.32
CA VAL A 76 10.64 -8.59 -9.99
C VAL A 76 9.74 -7.70 -9.13
N ASP A 77 9.10 -8.28 -8.13
CA ASP A 77 8.22 -7.55 -7.19
C ASP A 77 9.01 -6.73 -6.20
N VAL A 78 10.15 -7.23 -5.75
CA VAL A 78 10.96 -6.59 -4.71
C VAL A 78 12.43 -6.72 -5.04
N LEU A 79 13.17 -5.63 -4.84
CA LEU A 79 14.63 -5.64 -4.84
C LEU A 79 15.15 -5.57 -3.40
N ILE A 80 16.12 -6.42 -3.09
CA ILE A 80 16.76 -6.48 -1.78
C ILE A 80 18.28 -6.31 -1.89
N GLN A 81 18.86 -5.86 -0.78
CA GLN A 81 20.29 -5.62 -0.64
C GLN A 81 21.03 -6.80 0.00
N ASP A 82 20.39 -7.47 0.95
CA ASP A 82 21.02 -8.51 1.76
C ASP A 82 20.06 -9.68 2.05
N GLN A 83 20.63 -10.75 2.58
CA GLN A 83 19.90 -11.98 2.91
C GLN A 83 18.97 -11.81 4.12
N VAL A 84 19.20 -10.81 4.97
CA VAL A 84 18.32 -10.52 6.11
C VAL A 84 16.97 -9.99 5.59
N ALA A 85 17.01 -9.12 4.58
CA ALA A 85 15.81 -8.66 3.89
C ALA A 85 15.09 -9.81 3.16
N LEU A 86 15.82 -10.75 2.55
CA LEU A 86 15.20 -11.94 1.96
C LEU A 86 14.43 -12.75 3.00
N ALA A 87 15.08 -13.08 4.12
CA ALA A 87 14.48 -13.88 5.19
C ALA A 87 13.25 -13.20 5.80
N ALA A 88 13.25 -11.86 5.90
CA ALA A 88 12.09 -11.09 6.35
C ALA A 88 10.90 -11.24 5.39
N ILE A 89 11.14 -11.16 4.08
CA ILE A 89 10.10 -11.38 3.06
C ILE A 89 9.60 -12.82 3.08
N GLU A 90 10.50 -13.81 3.12
CA GLU A 90 10.13 -15.23 3.20
C GLU A 90 9.25 -15.50 4.43
N THR A 91 9.59 -14.93 5.59
CA THR A 91 8.81 -15.07 6.82
C THR A 91 7.42 -14.45 6.68
N ALA A 92 7.34 -13.25 6.12
CA ALA A 92 6.06 -12.57 5.93
C ALA A 92 5.14 -13.31 4.93
N VAL A 93 5.71 -13.77 3.82
CA VAL A 93 4.98 -14.54 2.80
C VAL A 93 4.54 -15.89 3.35
N ALA A 94 5.37 -16.57 4.14
CA ALA A 94 4.98 -17.83 4.77
C ALA A 94 3.83 -17.68 5.79
N ALA A 95 3.74 -16.51 6.46
CA ALA A 95 2.65 -16.23 7.40
C ALA A 95 1.32 -15.91 6.70
N HIS A 96 1.36 -15.21 5.57
CA HIS A 96 0.17 -14.76 4.82
C HIS A 96 0.35 -14.95 3.30
N PRO A 97 0.45 -16.19 2.82
CA PRO A 97 0.78 -16.49 1.42
C PRO A 97 -0.26 -15.98 0.43
N LEU A 98 -1.56 -16.07 0.74
CA LEU A 98 -2.63 -15.65 -0.17
C LEU A 98 -2.68 -14.13 -0.29
N ALA A 99 -2.60 -13.40 0.83
CA ALA A 99 -2.54 -11.94 0.82
C ALA A 99 -1.28 -11.42 0.12
N SER A 100 -0.13 -12.07 0.34
CA SER A 100 1.14 -11.72 -0.31
C SER A 100 1.09 -11.91 -1.82
N LEU A 101 0.53 -13.02 -2.30
CA LEU A 101 0.32 -13.26 -3.72
C LEU A 101 -0.63 -12.23 -4.35
N ALA A 102 -1.77 -12.01 -3.70
CA ALA A 102 -2.77 -11.06 -4.17
C ALA A 102 -2.20 -9.64 -4.27
N LEU A 103 -1.37 -9.24 -3.30
CA LEU A 103 -0.67 -7.95 -3.31
C LEU A 103 0.21 -7.79 -4.54
N VAL A 104 1.13 -8.73 -4.79
CA VAL A 104 2.10 -8.58 -5.88
C VAL A 104 1.42 -8.66 -7.25
N GLN A 105 0.43 -9.53 -7.41
CA GLN A 105 -0.36 -9.59 -8.65
C GLN A 105 -1.15 -8.32 -8.89
N LEU A 106 -1.82 -7.79 -7.85
CA LEU A 106 -2.52 -6.51 -7.95
C LEU A 106 -1.57 -5.40 -8.41
N LEU A 107 -0.40 -5.28 -7.78
CA LEU A 107 0.58 -4.25 -8.12
C LEU A 107 1.12 -4.40 -9.55
N ARG A 108 1.43 -5.63 -10.01
CA ARG A 108 1.88 -5.89 -11.40
C ARG A 108 0.82 -5.47 -12.42
N HIS A 109 -0.43 -5.83 -12.16
CA HIS A 109 -1.52 -5.62 -13.12
C HIS A 109 -2.12 -4.21 -13.05
N SER A 110 -1.91 -3.49 -11.95
CA SER A 110 -2.40 -2.11 -11.77
C SER A 110 -1.39 -1.02 -12.12
N GLU A 111 -0.13 -1.37 -12.36
CA GLU A 111 0.98 -0.42 -12.60
C GLU A 111 0.68 0.57 -13.73
N GLY A 112 0.03 0.12 -14.80
CA GLY A 112 -0.36 0.96 -15.95
C GLY A 112 -1.79 1.51 -15.91
N LEU A 113 -2.60 1.18 -14.90
CA LEU A 113 -4.01 1.56 -14.85
C LEU A 113 -4.18 3.02 -14.41
N GLY A 114 -5.28 3.65 -14.84
CA GLY A 114 -5.73 4.93 -14.28
C GLY A 114 -6.11 4.82 -12.80
N ILE A 115 -6.29 5.96 -12.13
CA ILE A 115 -6.65 5.97 -10.69
C ILE A 115 -7.97 5.25 -10.45
N HIS A 116 -8.98 5.50 -11.29
CA HIS A 116 -10.29 4.87 -11.09
C HIS A 116 -10.23 3.36 -11.27
N GLU A 117 -9.63 2.88 -12.37
CA GLU A 117 -9.49 1.46 -12.67
C GLU A 117 -8.63 0.75 -11.61
N GLY A 118 -7.55 1.38 -11.16
CA GLY A 118 -6.71 0.87 -10.08
C GLY A 118 -7.47 0.71 -8.77
N LEU A 119 -8.30 1.70 -8.38
CA LEU A 119 -9.10 1.63 -7.16
C LEU A 119 -10.18 0.53 -7.23
N ILE A 120 -10.75 0.30 -8.41
CA ILE A 120 -11.69 -0.81 -8.62
C ILE A 120 -10.96 -2.15 -8.51
N ALA A 121 -9.79 -2.29 -9.13
CA ALA A 121 -8.96 -3.50 -9.02
C ALA A 121 -8.56 -3.80 -7.57
N GLU A 122 -8.10 -2.78 -6.83
CA GLU A 122 -7.80 -2.89 -5.40
C GLU A 122 -9.02 -3.35 -4.61
N SER A 123 -10.18 -2.73 -4.82
CA SER A 123 -11.41 -3.05 -4.10
C SER A 123 -11.89 -4.49 -4.37
N LEU A 124 -11.72 -5.00 -5.59
CA LEU A 124 -12.04 -6.38 -5.97
C LEU A 124 -11.10 -7.37 -5.27
N VAL A 125 -9.79 -7.15 -5.35
CA VAL A 125 -8.78 -8.00 -4.68
C VAL A 125 -8.98 -8.00 -3.16
N TYR A 126 -9.18 -6.82 -2.57
CA TYR A 126 -9.51 -6.70 -1.15
C TYR A 126 -10.78 -7.48 -0.79
N GLY A 127 -11.81 -7.44 -1.63
CA GLY A 127 -13.04 -8.20 -1.45
C GLY A 127 -12.81 -9.73 -1.50
N THR A 128 -11.95 -10.21 -2.39
CA THR A 128 -11.56 -11.63 -2.43
C THR A 128 -10.89 -12.06 -1.12
N LEU A 129 -9.98 -11.23 -0.59
CA LEU A 129 -9.28 -11.52 0.66
C LEU A 129 -10.17 -11.39 1.90
N GLN A 130 -11.15 -10.48 1.90
CA GLN A 130 -12.15 -10.38 2.98
C GLN A 130 -12.95 -11.66 3.19
N GLY A 131 -13.16 -12.46 2.13
CA GLY A 131 -13.80 -13.78 2.22
C GLY A 131 -12.81 -14.93 2.47
N GLY A 132 -11.51 -14.64 2.60
CA GLY A 132 -10.44 -15.62 2.66
C GLY A 132 -10.11 -16.13 4.07
N PRO A 133 -9.37 -17.25 4.16
CA PRO A 133 -9.06 -17.90 5.44
C PRO A 133 -8.12 -17.09 6.32
N GLU A 134 -7.17 -16.34 5.73
CA GLU A 134 -6.18 -15.55 6.49
C GLU A 134 -6.84 -14.39 7.23
N PHE A 135 -7.72 -13.64 6.56
CA PHE A 135 -8.48 -12.58 7.21
C PHE A 135 -9.45 -13.13 8.26
N ALA A 136 -10.13 -14.25 7.98
CA ALA A 136 -11.01 -14.90 8.95
C ALA A 136 -10.24 -15.33 10.22
N ALA A 137 -9.04 -15.89 10.06
CA ALA A 137 -8.17 -16.26 11.19
C ALA A 137 -7.76 -15.03 12.00
N TRP A 138 -7.30 -13.96 11.34
CA TRP A 138 -6.95 -12.70 12.00
C TRP A 138 -8.14 -12.12 12.77
N LEU A 139 -9.32 -12.05 12.13
CA LEU A 139 -10.53 -11.50 12.74
C LEU A 139 -10.96 -12.30 13.98
N SER A 140 -10.79 -13.62 13.96
CA SER A 140 -11.10 -14.47 15.12
C SER A 140 -10.16 -14.25 16.32
N ALA A 141 -8.92 -13.84 16.05
CA ALA A 141 -7.89 -13.61 17.06
C ALA A 141 -7.86 -12.15 17.55
N TYR A 142 -8.46 -11.22 16.80
CA TYR A 142 -8.42 -9.80 17.11
C TYR A 142 -9.29 -9.46 18.34
N PRO A 143 -8.71 -8.88 19.41
CA PRO A 143 -9.46 -8.54 20.61
C PRO A 143 -10.27 -7.27 20.38
N ARG A 144 -11.51 -7.42 19.90
CA ARG A 144 -12.45 -6.30 19.72
C ARG A 144 -12.59 -5.52 21.01
N ARG A 145 -12.49 -4.20 20.91
CA ARG A 145 -12.70 -3.30 22.04
C ARG A 145 -14.05 -2.62 21.87
N GLU A 146 -14.74 -2.36 22.98
CA GLU A 146 -15.83 -1.39 22.93
C GLU A 146 -15.24 -0.02 22.61
N PRO A 147 -15.66 0.62 21.51
CA PRO A 147 -15.17 1.95 21.21
C PRO A 147 -15.66 2.90 22.31
N PRO A 148 -14.80 3.81 22.80
CA PRO A 148 -15.30 4.91 23.61
C PRO A 148 -16.34 5.69 22.79
N PRO A 149 -17.35 6.31 23.43
CA PRO A 149 -18.34 7.10 22.72
C PRO A 149 -17.63 8.11 21.80
N GLU A 150 -18.02 8.17 20.53
CA GLU A 150 -17.52 9.19 19.63
C GLU A 150 -17.98 10.55 20.14
N ALA A 151 -17.03 11.38 20.56
CA ALA A 151 -17.30 12.74 20.96
C ALA A 151 -16.97 13.67 19.77
N GLY A 152 -18.00 14.26 19.18
CA GLY A 152 -17.87 15.26 18.11
C GLY A 152 -17.75 14.68 16.70
N ASP A 153 -17.56 15.58 15.74
CA ASP A 153 -17.43 15.23 14.32
C ASP A 153 -16.06 14.60 14.05
N PRO A 154 -15.98 13.50 13.27
CA PRO A 154 -14.72 12.80 13.02
C PRO A 154 -13.75 13.60 12.14
N LEU A 155 -14.24 14.64 11.47
CA LEU A 155 -13.49 15.55 10.61
C LEU A 155 -13.89 17.00 10.94
N ARG A 156 -12.93 17.81 11.38
CA ARG A 156 -13.12 19.25 11.50
C ARG A 156 -12.83 19.93 10.16
N VAL A 157 -13.77 20.78 9.71
CA VAL A 157 -13.69 21.51 8.43
C VAL A 157 -13.70 23.00 8.72
N GLU A 158 -12.62 23.69 8.35
CA GLU A 158 -12.42 25.12 8.62
C GLU A 158 -12.08 25.83 7.30
N ARG A 159 -12.80 26.92 6.99
CA ARG A 159 -12.55 27.69 5.76
C ARG A 159 -12.06 29.09 6.11
N GLU A 160 -10.93 29.47 5.52
CA GLU A 160 -10.34 30.80 5.60
C GLU A 160 -10.15 31.33 4.17
N GLN A 161 -11.06 32.18 3.71
CA GLN A 161 -11.07 32.70 2.34
C GLN A 161 -11.07 31.55 1.29
N ALA A 162 -9.98 31.39 0.54
CA ALA A 162 -9.80 30.37 -0.49
C ALA A 162 -9.17 29.06 0.03
N LEU A 163 -8.76 29.01 1.30
CA LEU A 163 -8.18 27.84 1.94
C LEU A 163 -9.24 27.04 2.69
N LEU A 164 -9.31 25.73 2.44
CA LEU A 164 -10.07 24.78 3.24
C LEU A 164 -9.13 23.87 4.04
N ARG A 165 -9.23 23.89 5.36
CA ARG A 165 -8.48 22.99 6.25
C ARG A 165 -9.37 21.85 6.70
N LEU A 166 -8.91 20.63 6.43
CA LEU A 166 -9.54 19.37 6.80
C LEU A 166 -8.68 18.71 7.87
N THR A 167 -9.16 18.63 9.11
CA THR A 167 -8.43 18.00 10.21
C THR A 167 -9.14 16.73 10.67
N LEU A 168 -8.47 15.57 10.54
CA LEU A 168 -8.94 14.32 11.14
C LEU A 168 -8.99 14.50 12.67
N ASP A 169 -10.15 14.31 13.29
CA ASP A 169 -10.40 14.73 14.68
C ASP A 169 -10.98 13.61 15.55
N ARG A 170 -10.31 12.45 15.54
CA ARG A 170 -10.55 11.35 16.48
C ARG A 170 -9.27 11.04 17.28
N PRO A 171 -8.66 12.02 18.00
CA PRO A 171 -7.34 11.86 18.61
C PRO A 171 -7.28 10.75 19.66
N GLN A 172 -8.38 10.48 20.36
CA GLN A 172 -8.57 9.37 21.31
C GLN A 172 -8.44 7.99 20.65
N ARG A 173 -8.65 7.91 19.34
CA ARG A 173 -8.46 6.71 18.49
C ARG A 173 -7.26 6.88 17.55
N ARG A 174 -6.38 7.86 17.80
CA ARG A 174 -5.25 8.21 16.91
C ARG A 174 -5.70 8.44 15.45
N ASN A 175 -6.88 9.03 15.29
CA ASN A 175 -7.51 9.28 13.99
C ASN A 175 -7.68 8.02 13.14
N ALA A 176 -7.99 6.87 13.75
CA ALA A 176 -8.35 5.67 13.03
C ALA A 176 -9.44 5.96 11.98
N PHE A 177 -9.27 5.40 10.78
CA PHE A 177 -10.07 5.66 9.61
C PHE A 177 -11.33 4.78 9.62
N SER A 178 -12.39 5.29 10.25
CA SER A 178 -13.71 4.68 10.31
C SER A 178 -14.57 4.97 9.07
N ALA A 179 -15.68 4.26 8.93
CA ALA A 179 -16.72 4.58 7.96
C ALA A 179 -17.22 6.02 8.09
N GLY A 180 -17.42 6.51 9.33
CA GLY A 180 -17.83 7.89 9.58
C GLY A 180 -16.80 8.92 9.10
N LEU A 181 -15.51 8.69 9.40
CA LEU A 181 -14.43 9.56 8.91
C LEU A 181 -14.31 9.52 7.39
N ARG A 182 -14.40 8.34 6.78
CA ARG A 182 -14.41 8.16 5.32
C ARG A 182 -15.53 8.97 4.68
N ASP A 183 -16.74 8.89 5.21
CA ASP A 183 -17.92 9.52 4.63
C ASP A 183 -17.84 11.04 4.77
N ALA A 184 -17.44 11.55 5.94
CA ALA A 184 -17.20 12.98 6.17
C ALA A 184 -16.10 13.53 5.24
N LEU A 185 -15.01 12.79 5.04
CA LEU A 185 -13.94 13.20 4.14
C LEU A 185 -14.40 13.19 2.67
N CYS A 186 -15.19 12.20 2.25
CA CYS A 186 -15.78 12.19 0.91
C CYS A 186 -16.69 13.40 0.69
N GLU A 187 -17.50 13.77 1.68
CA GLU A 187 -18.40 14.93 1.59
C GLU A 187 -17.63 16.25 1.50
N ALA A 188 -16.59 16.43 2.32
CA ALA A 188 -15.72 17.60 2.25
C ALA A 188 -14.98 17.70 0.90
N LEU A 189 -14.46 16.59 0.37
CA LEU A 189 -13.77 16.58 -0.92
C LEU A 189 -14.74 16.81 -2.10
N ALA A 190 -15.96 16.31 -2.03
CA ALA A 190 -16.99 16.60 -3.01
C ALA A 190 -17.34 18.10 -3.04
N LEU A 191 -17.38 18.77 -1.88
CA LEU A 191 -17.55 20.22 -1.80
C LEU A 191 -16.42 20.96 -2.53
N VAL A 192 -15.15 20.59 -2.29
CA VAL A 192 -13.98 21.20 -2.98
C VAL A 192 -14.06 21.05 -4.50
N GLN A 193 -14.58 19.92 -4.97
CA GLN A 193 -14.74 19.69 -6.40
C GLN A 193 -15.80 20.61 -7.04
N GLN A 194 -16.83 21.01 -6.28
CA GLN A 194 -17.94 21.82 -6.76
C GLN A 194 -17.77 23.33 -6.50
N ASP A 195 -16.93 23.71 -5.52
CA ASP A 195 -16.68 25.11 -5.19
C ASP A 195 -15.32 25.59 -5.76
N PRO A 196 -15.31 26.28 -6.91
CA PRO A 196 -14.07 26.78 -7.51
C PRO A 196 -13.40 27.89 -6.70
N SER A 197 -14.07 28.48 -5.71
CA SER A 197 -13.47 29.49 -4.83
C SER A 197 -12.58 28.89 -3.74
N ILE A 198 -12.51 27.56 -3.64
CA ILE A 198 -11.53 26.84 -2.82
C ILE A 198 -10.31 26.55 -3.70
N GLU A 199 -9.24 27.31 -3.50
CA GLU A 199 -8.03 27.25 -4.31
C GLU A 199 -6.94 26.38 -3.68
N ALA A 200 -7.00 26.17 -2.36
CA ALA A 200 -6.07 25.32 -1.61
C ALA A 200 -6.80 24.48 -0.56
N VAL A 201 -6.28 23.27 -0.31
CA VAL A 201 -6.75 22.38 0.75
C VAL A 201 -5.58 21.93 1.61
N GLU A 202 -5.69 22.07 2.92
CA GLU A 202 -4.78 21.46 3.88
C GLU A 202 -5.42 20.21 4.49
N LEU A 203 -4.72 19.08 4.46
CA LEU A 203 -5.12 17.85 5.16
C LEU A 203 -4.21 17.65 6.37
N ARG A 204 -4.79 17.60 7.57
CA ARG A 204 -4.08 17.50 8.85
C ARG A 204 -4.72 16.43 9.74
N GLY A 205 -4.02 15.99 10.78
CA GLY A 205 -4.59 15.18 11.86
C GLY A 205 -4.45 15.91 13.20
N SER A 206 -5.40 15.71 14.11
CA SER A 206 -5.28 16.23 15.49
C SER A 206 -4.61 15.21 16.41
N GLY A 207 -4.11 15.69 17.56
CA GLY A 207 -3.51 14.82 18.57
C GLY A 207 -2.14 14.22 18.15
N PRO A 208 -1.73 13.09 18.74
CA PRO A 208 -0.35 12.60 18.67
C PRO A 208 0.01 11.86 17.36
N SER A 209 -0.93 11.67 16.44
CA SER A 209 -0.71 10.94 15.20
C SER A 209 -1.57 11.53 14.11
N PHE A 210 -1.07 11.52 12.88
CA PHE A 210 -1.88 11.90 11.73
C PHE A 210 -3.06 10.93 11.57
N CYS A 211 -2.80 9.63 11.40
CA CYS A 211 -3.81 8.59 11.30
C CYS A 211 -3.20 7.18 11.47
N SER A 212 -3.78 6.38 12.37
CA SER A 212 -3.35 5.01 12.65
C SER A 212 -3.87 3.94 11.69
N GLY A 213 -4.44 4.34 10.55
CA GLY A 213 -5.00 3.42 9.54
C GLY A 213 -6.45 3.06 9.78
N GLY A 214 -6.94 2.02 9.10
CA GLY A 214 -8.32 1.56 9.21
C GLY A 214 -8.77 1.34 10.65
N ASP A 215 -10.01 1.69 10.96
CA ASP A 215 -10.58 1.40 12.27
C ASP A 215 -10.84 -0.11 12.41
N LEU A 216 -9.89 -0.80 13.06
CA LEU A 216 -9.87 -2.26 13.18
C LEU A 216 -11.09 -2.83 13.92
N ASP A 217 -11.77 -2.05 14.77
CA ASP A 217 -12.99 -2.52 15.45
C ASP A 217 -14.19 -2.56 14.48
N GLU A 218 -14.12 -1.86 13.34
CA GLU A 218 -15.14 -1.94 12.27
C GLU A 218 -14.88 -3.09 11.29
N PHE A 219 -13.75 -3.79 11.40
CA PHE A 219 -13.42 -4.88 10.47
C PHE A 219 -14.38 -6.06 10.68
N GLY A 220 -14.95 -6.53 9.56
CA GLY A 220 -16.01 -7.55 9.57
C GLY A 220 -17.38 -7.07 10.02
N SER A 221 -17.63 -5.74 10.09
CA SER A 221 -18.97 -5.19 10.37
C SER A 221 -19.88 -5.14 9.13
N VAL A 222 -19.29 -5.05 7.93
CA VAL A 222 -20.03 -5.10 6.66
C VAL A 222 -20.49 -6.55 6.41
N PRO A 223 -21.75 -6.80 6.00
CA PRO A 223 -22.33 -8.14 5.95
C PRO A 223 -21.62 -9.09 4.99
N ASP A 224 -21.09 -8.57 3.88
CA ASP A 224 -20.44 -9.39 2.85
C ASP A 224 -19.45 -8.56 1.99
N PRO A 225 -18.49 -9.21 1.32
CA PRO A 225 -17.50 -8.52 0.49
C PRO A 225 -18.08 -7.77 -0.73
N ALA A 226 -19.21 -8.19 -1.29
CA ALA A 226 -19.80 -7.54 -2.45
C ALA A 226 -20.43 -6.19 -2.05
N THR A 227 -21.14 -6.14 -0.92
CA THR A 227 -21.61 -4.90 -0.31
C THR A 227 -20.42 -3.98 0.03
N ALA A 228 -19.34 -4.54 0.62
CA ALA A 228 -18.14 -3.78 0.94
C ALA A 228 -17.48 -3.17 -0.32
N HIS A 229 -17.44 -3.93 -1.42
CA HIS A 229 -16.95 -3.46 -2.72
C HIS A 229 -17.79 -2.29 -3.24
N ALA A 230 -19.13 -2.41 -3.23
CA ALA A 230 -20.03 -1.35 -3.69
C ALA A 230 -19.84 -0.04 -2.88
N VAL A 231 -19.63 -0.15 -1.57
CA VAL A 231 -19.30 1.01 -0.72
C VAL A 231 -17.97 1.63 -1.14
N ARG A 232 -16.89 0.86 -1.28
CA ARG A 232 -15.58 1.39 -1.71
C ARG A 232 -15.62 2.01 -3.11
N SER A 233 -16.42 1.47 -4.01
CA SER A 233 -16.56 2.00 -5.38
C SER A 233 -17.27 3.36 -5.44
N THR A 234 -18.05 3.70 -4.41
CA THR A 234 -18.81 4.96 -4.35
C THR A 234 -18.23 5.97 -3.36
N ARG A 235 -17.72 5.52 -2.21
CA ARG A 235 -17.16 6.34 -1.12
C ARG A 235 -15.65 6.09 -0.98
N ASN A 236 -14.86 6.68 -1.87
CA ASN A 236 -13.40 6.62 -1.82
C ASN A 236 -12.80 8.04 -1.83
N PRO A 237 -12.11 8.48 -0.76
CA PRO A 237 -11.49 9.81 -0.72
C PRO A 237 -10.43 10.01 -1.78
N GLY A 238 -9.57 9.02 -2.05
CA GLY A 238 -8.53 9.09 -3.07
C GLY A 238 -9.09 9.38 -4.47
N ARG A 239 -10.22 8.73 -4.83
CA ARG A 239 -10.96 9.01 -6.08
C ARG A 239 -11.45 10.45 -6.17
N LEU A 240 -12.02 10.98 -5.08
CA LEU A 240 -12.57 12.33 -5.06
C LEU A 240 -11.47 13.39 -5.02
N LEU A 241 -10.34 13.10 -4.37
CA LEU A 241 -9.19 13.99 -4.26
C LEU A 241 -8.42 14.11 -5.57
N ALA A 242 -8.23 13.00 -6.28
CA ALA A 242 -7.34 12.91 -7.44
C ALA A 242 -7.51 14.01 -8.52
N PRO A 243 -8.73 14.44 -8.92
CA PRO A 243 -8.91 15.49 -9.93
C PRO A 243 -8.32 16.84 -9.57
N PHE A 244 -8.07 17.11 -8.28
CA PHE A 244 -7.53 18.37 -7.79
C PHE A 244 -6.36 18.19 -6.83
N ALA A 245 -5.66 17.05 -6.90
CA ALA A 245 -4.52 16.72 -6.05
C ALA A 245 -3.50 17.86 -5.94
N GLY A 246 -3.21 18.56 -7.04
CA GLY A 246 -2.26 19.69 -7.08
C GLY A 246 -2.63 20.88 -6.18
N ARG A 247 -3.87 20.96 -5.67
CA ARG A 247 -4.33 21.96 -4.71
C ARG A 247 -4.30 21.46 -3.25
N VAL A 248 -3.97 20.19 -3.02
CA VAL A 248 -4.04 19.56 -1.70
C VAL A 248 -2.64 19.34 -1.13
N HIS A 249 -2.41 19.87 0.06
CA HIS A 249 -1.19 19.68 0.84
C HIS A 249 -1.52 18.92 2.14
N ALA A 250 -0.98 17.72 2.29
CA ALA A 250 -1.06 16.96 3.54
C ALA A 250 0.12 17.27 4.46
N HIS A 251 -0.16 17.53 5.74
CA HIS A 251 0.84 17.67 6.80
C HIS A 251 0.70 16.48 7.75
N ILE A 252 1.67 15.57 7.72
CA ILE A 252 1.65 14.31 8.46
C ILE A 252 2.64 14.32 9.63
N HIS A 253 2.29 13.65 10.73
CA HIS A 253 3.10 13.58 11.95
C HIS A 253 2.81 12.29 12.71
N GLY A 254 3.75 11.84 13.54
CA GLY A 254 3.60 10.60 14.29
C GLY A 254 3.22 9.41 13.40
N ALA A 255 2.23 8.61 13.82
CA ALA A 255 1.82 7.43 13.06
C ALA A 255 1.02 7.80 11.79
N CYS A 256 1.47 7.29 10.64
CA CYS A 256 0.82 7.36 9.34
C CYS A 256 0.70 5.92 8.77
N VAL A 257 -0.27 5.17 9.25
CA VAL A 257 -0.38 3.72 9.01
C VAL A 257 -1.55 3.42 8.08
N GLY A 258 -1.43 2.48 7.15
CA GLY A 258 -2.50 2.08 6.23
C GLY A 258 -3.15 3.31 5.57
N ALA A 259 -4.48 3.43 5.68
CA ALA A 259 -5.25 4.60 5.21
C ALA A 259 -4.61 5.97 5.56
N GLY A 260 -3.90 6.06 6.69
CA GLY A 260 -3.19 7.25 7.14
C GLY A 260 -1.97 7.67 6.31
N ILE A 261 -1.40 6.80 5.47
CA ILE A 261 -0.43 7.17 4.43
C ILE A 261 -0.99 6.99 3.02
N GLU A 262 -1.93 6.05 2.83
CA GLU A 262 -2.56 5.80 1.53
C GLU A 262 -3.30 7.03 0.99
N ILE A 263 -4.03 7.76 1.85
CA ILE A 263 -4.79 8.95 1.46
C ILE A 263 -3.85 10.14 1.18
N PRO A 264 -2.91 10.52 2.08
CA PRO A 264 -1.93 11.57 1.79
C PRO A 264 -1.13 11.32 0.51
N ALA A 265 -0.84 10.08 0.16
CA ALA A 265 -0.09 9.77 -1.06
C ALA A 265 -0.81 10.21 -2.36
N PHE A 266 -2.12 10.46 -2.33
CA PHE A 266 -2.84 11.09 -3.45
C PHE A 266 -2.68 12.62 -3.53
N CYS A 267 -2.28 13.29 -2.44
CA CYS A 267 -2.12 14.74 -2.40
C CYS A 267 -0.99 15.20 -3.33
N GLY A 268 -1.08 16.43 -3.85
CA GLY A 268 -0.06 17.03 -4.68
C GLY A 268 1.22 17.34 -3.91
N ARG A 269 1.09 17.64 -2.60
CA ARG A 269 2.22 17.80 -1.68
C ARG A 269 1.96 17.08 -0.35
N VAL A 270 2.99 16.47 0.21
CA VAL A 270 3.00 15.82 1.52
C VAL A 270 4.23 16.28 2.29
N SER A 271 4.03 16.98 3.39
CA SER A 271 5.09 17.35 4.33
C SER A 271 4.99 16.48 5.57
N ALA A 272 6.12 16.05 6.12
CA ALA A 272 6.17 15.21 7.31
C ALA A 272 6.95 15.88 8.44
N ARG A 273 6.47 15.75 9.68
CA ARG A 273 7.30 16.07 10.86
C ARG A 273 8.41 15.01 11.03
N GLU A 274 9.51 15.38 11.68
CA GLU A 274 10.64 14.48 11.96
C GLU A 274 10.24 13.17 12.68
N ASP A 275 9.20 13.20 13.51
CA ASP A 275 8.74 12.02 14.26
C ASP A 275 7.75 11.14 13.47
N ALA A 276 7.43 11.51 12.22
CA ALA A 276 6.50 10.76 11.40
C ALA A 276 7.09 9.41 10.98
N PHE A 277 6.22 8.41 10.85
CA PHE A 277 6.56 7.16 10.17
C PHE A 277 5.39 6.64 9.34
N ALA A 278 5.71 6.00 8.22
CA ALA A 278 4.76 5.32 7.35
C ALA A 278 4.81 3.80 7.53
N MET A 279 3.68 3.11 7.41
CA MET A 279 3.61 1.64 7.51
C MET A 279 2.37 1.09 6.78
N LEU A 280 2.50 -0.06 6.12
CA LEU A 280 1.39 -0.81 5.49
C LEU A 280 1.27 -2.21 6.12
N PRO A 281 0.48 -2.39 7.18
CA PRO A 281 0.40 -3.64 7.94
C PRO A 281 -0.59 -4.69 7.39
N GLU A 282 -1.33 -4.38 6.33
CA GLU A 282 -2.55 -5.11 5.93
C GLU A 282 -2.29 -6.57 5.54
N VAL A 283 -1.12 -6.89 4.99
CA VAL A 283 -0.73 -8.28 4.69
C VAL A 283 -0.72 -9.13 5.97
N GLY A 284 -0.26 -8.56 7.09
CA GLY A 284 -0.31 -9.19 8.41
C GLY A 284 -1.72 -9.47 8.94
N MET A 285 -2.74 -8.92 8.27
CA MET A 285 -4.16 -9.14 8.55
C MET A 285 -4.80 -10.10 7.54
N GLY A 286 -4.03 -10.66 6.60
CA GLY A 286 -4.59 -11.43 5.48
C GLY A 286 -5.28 -10.57 4.43
N LEU A 287 -4.89 -9.29 4.30
CA LEU A 287 -5.47 -8.30 3.40
C LEU A 287 -4.38 -7.61 2.55
N VAL A 288 -4.78 -6.68 1.69
CA VAL A 288 -3.89 -5.73 1.01
C VAL A 288 -4.26 -4.30 1.45
N PRO A 289 -3.40 -3.29 1.24
CA PRO A 289 -3.82 -1.90 1.38
C PRO A 289 -5.10 -1.64 0.57
N GLY A 290 -6.07 -0.95 1.17
CA GLY A 290 -7.47 -0.95 0.69
C GLY A 290 -8.17 0.40 0.71
N ALA A 291 -7.46 1.47 1.10
CA ALA A 291 -7.92 2.85 1.05
C ALA A 291 -7.32 3.61 -0.16
N GLY A 292 -6.80 2.88 -1.14
CA GLY A 292 -6.12 3.37 -2.34
C GLY A 292 -4.61 3.21 -2.33
N GLY A 293 -4.03 2.53 -1.34
CA GLY A 293 -2.59 2.36 -1.15
C GLY A 293 -1.87 1.66 -2.28
N THR A 294 -2.51 0.69 -2.92
CA THR A 294 -1.95 -0.02 -4.09
C THR A 294 -2.03 0.83 -5.36
N VAL A 295 -2.64 2.01 -5.27
CA VAL A 295 -2.76 2.99 -6.36
C VAL A 295 -1.87 4.20 -6.10
N SER A 296 -1.94 4.81 -4.91
CA SER A 296 -1.24 6.05 -4.60
C SER A 296 0.25 5.85 -4.31
N LEU A 297 0.63 4.84 -3.52
CA LEU A 297 2.03 4.65 -3.17
C LEU A 297 2.91 4.28 -4.37
N PRO A 298 2.52 3.34 -5.27
CA PRO A 298 3.37 3.01 -6.42
C PRO A 298 3.65 4.20 -7.33
N ARG A 299 2.75 5.21 -7.37
CA ARG A 299 2.96 6.45 -8.14
C ARG A 299 3.97 7.39 -7.49
N ARG A 300 4.19 7.30 -6.18
CA ARG A 300 5.19 8.08 -5.45
C ARG A 300 6.54 7.37 -5.37
N ILE A 301 6.53 6.09 -4.99
CA ILE A 301 7.77 5.35 -4.64
C ILE A 301 8.07 4.17 -5.55
N GLY A 302 7.25 3.93 -6.57
CA GLY A 302 7.37 2.78 -7.46
C GLY A 302 6.83 1.49 -6.85
N ARG A 303 6.44 0.56 -7.73
CA ARG A 303 5.85 -0.74 -7.36
C ARG A 303 6.69 -1.51 -6.34
N GLN A 304 8.00 -1.56 -6.53
CA GLN A 304 8.87 -2.46 -5.77
C GLN A 304 9.02 -2.03 -4.30
N ARG A 305 9.13 -0.72 -4.05
CA ARG A 305 9.17 -0.19 -2.67
C ARG A 305 7.82 -0.35 -1.97
N THR A 306 6.71 -0.14 -2.70
CA THR A 306 5.37 -0.39 -2.17
C THR A 306 5.19 -1.87 -1.80
N ALA A 307 5.59 -2.79 -2.68
CA ALA A 307 5.52 -4.23 -2.40
C ALA A 307 6.35 -4.61 -1.17
N TRP A 308 7.61 -4.15 -1.08
CA TRP A 308 8.45 -4.40 0.10
C TRP A 308 7.81 -3.87 1.39
N MET A 309 7.29 -2.63 1.36
CA MET A 309 6.68 -2.00 2.52
C MET A 309 5.43 -2.76 3.00
N ALA A 310 4.57 -3.20 2.09
CA ALA A 310 3.35 -3.92 2.41
C ALA A 310 3.60 -5.38 2.82
N LEU A 311 4.54 -6.08 2.15
CA LEU A 311 4.90 -7.46 2.52
C LEU A 311 5.53 -7.51 3.91
N THR A 312 6.49 -6.63 4.20
CA THR A 312 7.23 -6.66 5.48
C THR A 312 6.48 -6.01 6.63
N GLY A 313 5.51 -5.13 6.35
CA GLY A 313 4.89 -4.29 7.37
C GLY A 313 5.88 -3.39 8.10
N ALA A 314 7.04 -3.10 7.53
CA ALA A 314 8.08 -2.32 8.20
C ALA A 314 7.65 -0.87 8.42
N ARG A 315 8.13 -0.27 9.52
CA ARG A 315 8.00 1.17 9.77
C ARG A 315 9.07 1.93 9.00
N ILE A 316 8.65 2.91 8.21
CA ILE A 316 9.51 3.76 7.40
C ILE A 316 9.60 5.13 8.05
N PRO A 317 10.74 5.51 8.65
CA PRO A 317 10.89 6.81 9.28
C PRO A 317 10.86 7.94 8.24
N ALA A 318 10.54 9.17 8.69
CA ALA A 318 10.32 10.32 7.83
C ALA A 318 11.51 10.62 6.88
N ASP A 319 12.75 10.46 7.34
CA ASP A 319 13.96 10.63 6.53
C ASP A 319 14.02 9.65 5.36
N GLN A 320 13.61 8.39 5.58
CA GLN A 320 13.54 7.37 4.55
C GLN A 320 12.36 7.60 3.61
N CYS A 321 11.21 8.06 4.14
CA CYS A 321 10.08 8.50 3.32
C CYS A 321 10.48 9.61 2.36
N LEU A 322 11.27 10.60 2.83
CA LEU A 322 11.78 11.70 2.00
C LEU A 322 12.72 11.15 0.91
N ARG A 323 13.70 10.31 1.28
CA ARG A 323 14.63 9.70 0.32
C ARG A 323 13.92 8.89 -0.77
N TRP A 324 12.78 8.28 -0.45
CA TRP A 324 11.99 7.52 -1.42
C TRP A 324 11.07 8.38 -2.28
N GLY A 325 10.81 9.64 -1.89
CA GLY A 325 9.79 10.49 -2.52
C GLY A 325 8.36 10.20 -2.05
N LEU A 326 8.19 9.45 -0.95
CA LEU A 326 6.87 9.24 -0.35
C LEU A 326 6.32 10.54 0.27
N VAL A 327 7.23 11.37 0.79
CA VAL A 327 6.96 12.73 1.27
C VAL A 327 7.89 13.69 0.55
N ASP A 328 7.48 14.95 0.43
CA ASP A 328 8.16 15.95 -0.39
C ASP A 328 9.12 16.83 0.44
N GLU A 329 8.88 16.94 1.76
CA GLU A 329 9.76 17.65 2.69
C GLU A 329 9.57 17.20 4.14
N ILE A 330 10.54 17.57 4.98
CA ILE A 330 10.47 17.44 6.43
C ILE A 330 10.26 18.83 7.06
N GLU A 331 9.18 18.99 7.80
CA GLU A 331 8.89 20.19 8.58
C GLU A 331 9.66 20.15 9.91
N PRO A 332 10.31 21.25 10.32
CA PRO A 332 10.91 21.36 11.64
C PRO A 332 9.87 21.10 12.72
N GLY A 333 10.21 20.32 13.74
CA GLY A 333 9.34 20.15 14.90
C GLY A 333 9.09 21.48 15.59
N GLY A 334 7.81 21.89 15.66
CA GLY A 334 7.34 23.01 16.49
C GLY A 334 7.07 22.60 17.92
#